data_AF-A0A943WWR9-F1
#
_entry.id   AF-A0A943WWR9-F1
#
_cell.length_a   1.000
_cell.length_b   1.000
_cell.length_c   1.000
_cell.angle_alpha   90.00
_cell.angle_beta   90.00
_cell.angle_gamma   90.00
#
_symmetry.space_group_name_H-M   'P 1'
#
loop_
_entity.id
_entity.type
_entity.pdbx_description
1 polymer ?
#
loop_
_entity_poly.entity_id
_entity_poly.type
_entity_poly.pdbx_seq_one_letter_code
_entity_poly.pdbx_strand_id
1 'polypeptide(L)'
;MTDEYKGLSEDKVISLLNKFYSAFFGIYQNENFLNKNIYARCCDSLFKKWYYSAVVGNTTITPAQIVEYLNPNSVAYRIKNSDYKNEKILNYKKIDYSLESHPITYDFKNILSLGKNSIQFDTIGKLVNISKIELNELLSNTEDSYVFYLLELAMEMKLVTTIPSIGVTTFQSTDNANDVLKMDNRKLLNFMLDGAYELTKNKIIVNNVGKKEHIKKWITEFTEVDKVMRFLMELENGKNYTDDEFSMFLLEMGILFDKYFLTPYGYYFKLINPYYGMPFDMVNEFMFIDSLAEDYGEIYLEDYEDIMYSPCTSYSLSKLGREYYEKHSLEKNQLDDLDIDDVFDIVINNKVEKYHRLRNKTVEKNETITLKMYDNDNPSESLLDKFNKNMSLAKLSHIICHKYKLMGDLYDYSFYTLPKTVFSEYRCDYENVNYNTVNITLKDIFSRFNKLYLEFGNNKVFVINKV
;
A
#
# COMPACT_ATOMS: atom_id res chain seq x y z
N MET A 1 -20.94 20.92 7.09
CA MET A 1 -20.95 20.19 8.38
C MET A 1 -20.88 21.22 9.49
N THR A 2 -21.81 21.17 10.46
CA THR A 2 -21.79 22.01 11.67
C THR A 2 -20.66 21.56 12.61
N ASP A 3 -20.19 22.44 13.50
CA ASP A 3 -18.99 22.18 14.32
C ASP A 3 -19.14 20.99 15.31
N GLU A 4 -20.37 20.60 15.68
CA GLU A 4 -20.64 19.36 16.44
C GLU A 4 -20.28 18.09 15.64
N TYR A 5 -20.52 18.07 14.32
CA TYR A 5 -20.16 16.93 13.47
C TYR A 5 -18.64 16.82 13.25
N LYS A 6 -17.89 17.92 13.34
CA LYS A 6 -16.42 17.89 13.28
C LYS A 6 -15.85 17.20 14.53
N GLY A 7 -16.36 17.50 15.72
CA GLY A 7 -15.92 16.86 16.97
C GLY A 7 -16.13 15.33 16.96
N LEU A 8 -17.32 14.88 16.58
CA LEU A 8 -17.65 13.46 16.42
C LEU A 8 -16.77 12.72 15.39
N SER A 9 -16.33 13.41 14.34
CA SER A 9 -15.45 12.83 13.32
C SER A 9 -14.02 12.66 13.82
N GLU A 10 -13.54 13.55 14.69
CA GLU A 10 -12.18 13.52 15.23
C GLU A 10 -12.02 12.40 16.27
N ASP A 11 -12.98 12.23 17.18
CA ASP A 11 -12.98 11.14 18.17
C ASP A 11 -12.96 9.76 17.50
N LYS A 12 -13.72 9.60 16.42
CA LYS A 12 -13.75 8.36 15.62
C LYS A 12 -12.40 8.08 14.96
N VAL A 13 -11.77 9.10 14.36
CA VAL A 13 -10.43 8.96 13.78
C VAL A 13 -9.41 8.60 14.85
N ILE A 14 -9.44 9.25 16.02
CA ILE A 14 -8.53 8.92 17.13
C ILE A 14 -8.73 7.47 17.58
N SER A 15 -9.98 7.02 17.73
CA SER A 15 -10.27 5.62 18.08
C SER A 15 -9.73 4.63 17.04
N LEU A 16 -9.77 4.97 15.76
CA LEU A 16 -9.18 4.17 14.68
C LEU A 16 -7.66 4.10 14.79
N LEU A 17 -6.99 5.24 14.97
CA LEU A 17 -5.54 5.34 15.12
C LEU A 17 -5.05 4.59 16.37
N ASN A 18 -5.81 4.64 17.45
CA ASN A 18 -5.50 3.91 18.68
C ASN A 18 -5.48 2.39 18.50
N LYS A 19 -6.11 1.83 17.45
CA LYS A 19 -5.99 0.38 17.17
C LYS A 19 -4.57 -0.01 16.78
N PHE A 20 -3.92 0.81 15.94
CA PHE A 20 -2.53 0.59 15.56
C PHE A 20 -1.64 0.63 16.81
N TYR A 21 -1.76 1.68 17.62
CA TYR A 21 -0.96 1.81 18.83
C TYR A 21 -1.21 0.69 19.83
N SER A 22 -2.46 0.30 20.05
CA SER A 22 -2.78 -0.77 20.99
C SER A 22 -2.15 -2.09 20.57
N ALA A 23 -2.18 -2.40 19.27
CA ALA A 23 -1.52 -3.58 18.73
C ALA A 23 0.01 -3.46 18.84
N PHE A 24 0.57 -2.31 18.48
CA PHE A 24 2.02 -2.08 18.44
C PHE A 24 2.61 -2.18 19.84
N PHE A 25 2.04 -1.45 20.80
CA PHE A 25 2.49 -1.48 22.18
C PHE A 25 2.24 -2.82 22.88
N GLY A 26 1.18 -3.54 22.49
CA GLY A 26 0.90 -4.87 23.03
C GLY A 26 2.03 -5.87 22.78
N ILE A 27 2.70 -5.77 21.63
CA ILE A 27 3.89 -6.58 21.31
C ILE A 27 5.14 -5.89 21.85
N TYR A 28 5.36 -4.63 21.45
CA TYR A 28 6.56 -3.84 21.77
C TYR A 28 6.92 -3.89 23.25
N GLN A 29 5.97 -3.74 24.18
CA GLN A 29 6.27 -3.65 25.61
C GLN A 29 6.92 -4.90 26.20
N ASN A 30 6.59 -6.07 25.63
CA ASN A 30 7.03 -7.38 26.12
C ASN A 30 8.37 -7.82 25.51
N GLU A 31 8.92 -7.02 24.61
CA GLU A 31 10.11 -7.35 23.85
C GLU A 31 11.40 -6.94 24.55
N ASN A 32 12.51 -7.57 24.16
CA ASN A 32 13.82 -7.24 24.72
C ASN A 32 14.27 -5.82 24.28
N PHE A 33 15.24 -5.22 24.99
CA PHE A 33 15.68 -3.83 24.74
C PHE A 33 16.15 -3.60 23.30
N LEU A 34 16.74 -4.62 22.70
CA LEU A 34 17.30 -4.56 21.36
C LEU A 34 16.19 -4.50 20.30
N ASN A 35 15.27 -5.48 20.32
CA ASN A 35 14.11 -5.55 19.44
C ASN A 35 13.25 -4.28 19.55
N LYS A 36 13.10 -3.74 20.76
CA LYS A 36 12.45 -2.45 21.00
C LYS A 36 13.06 -1.31 20.16
N ASN A 37 14.39 -1.19 20.08
CA ASN A 37 15.00 -0.13 19.27
C ASN A 37 14.69 -0.30 17.77
N ILE A 38 14.73 -1.53 17.27
CA ILE A 38 14.41 -1.87 15.88
C ILE A 38 12.96 -1.52 15.58
N TYR A 39 12.00 -2.03 16.35
CA TYR A 39 10.58 -1.76 16.13
C TYR A 39 10.24 -0.28 16.25
N ALA A 40 10.87 0.42 17.20
CA ALA A 40 10.67 1.86 17.34
C ALA A 40 11.05 2.54 16.02
N ARG A 41 12.20 2.21 15.43
CA ARG A 41 12.67 2.75 14.13
C ARG A 41 11.70 2.44 13.00
N CYS A 42 11.17 1.22 12.95
CA CYS A 42 10.23 0.78 11.91
C CYS A 42 8.78 1.27 12.11
N CYS A 43 8.46 1.90 13.25
CA CYS A 43 7.10 2.21 13.65
C CYS A 43 6.32 3.05 12.63
N ASP A 44 6.91 4.10 12.04
CA ASP A 44 6.19 4.93 11.05
C ASP A 44 6.00 4.20 9.72
N SER A 45 6.98 3.38 9.30
CA SER A 45 6.84 2.51 8.13
C SER A 45 5.76 1.43 8.31
N LEU A 46 5.70 0.79 9.48
CA LEU A 46 4.62 -0.13 9.86
C LEU A 46 3.27 0.59 9.91
N PHE A 47 3.24 1.81 10.45
CA PHE A 47 2.05 2.64 10.45
C PHE A 47 1.59 2.97 9.04
N LYS A 48 2.49 3.35 8.12
CA LYS A 48 2.20 3.61 6.72
C LYS A 48 1.57 2.38 6.05
N LYS A 49 2.18 1.20 6.21
CA LYS A 49 1.64 -0.07 5.68
C LYS A 49 0.23 -0.31 6.22
N TRP A 50 0.04 -0.23 7.54
CA TRP A 50 -1.27 -0.38 8.19
C TRP A 50 -2.30 0.65 7.68
N TYR A 51 -1.90 1.92 7.57
CA TYR A 51 -2.77 3.05 7.24
C TYR A 51 -3.37 2.92 5.83
N TYR A 52 -2.65 2.26 4.92
CA TYR A 52 -3.09 1.97 3.55
C TYR A 52 -3.54 0.51 3.33
N SER A 53 -3.55 -0.32 4.38
CA SER A 53 -4.02 -1.70 4.29
C SER A 53 -5.54 -1.80 4.44
N ALA A 54 -6.12 -2.76 3.75
CA ALA A 54 -7.55 -2.99 3.77
C ALA A 54 -8.00 -3.44 5.16
N VAL A 55 -9.00 -2.79 5.74
CA VAL A 55 -9.58 -3.22 7.02
C VAL A 55 -10.23 -4.61 6.86
N VAL A 56 -10.85 -4.83 5.71
CA VAL A 56 -11.41 -6.12 5.31
C VAL A 56 -10.71 -6.55 4.03
N GLY A 57 -10.23 -7.79 3.99
CA GLY A 57 -9.47 -8.30 2.85
C GLY A 57 -10.23 -8.17 1.53
N ASN A 58 -9.48 -7.85 0.48
CA ASN A 58 -9.96 -7.60 -0.89
C ASN A 58 -10.97 -6.44 -1.01
N THR A 59 -10.88 -5.47 -0.11
CA THR A 59 -11.65 -4.21 -0.20
C THR A 59 -10.70 -3.03 -0.40
N THR A 60 -11.23 -1.89 -0.85
CA THR A 60 -10.44 -0.65 -0.89
C THR A 60 -10.54 0.13 0.40
N ILE A 61 -11.34 -0.32 1.37
CA ILE A 61 -11.59 0.38 2.65
C ILE A 61 -10.36 0.30 3.54
N THR A 62 -9.59 1.38 3.60
CA THR A 62 -8.39 1.52 4.42
C THR A 62 -8.57 2.58 5.50
N PRO A 63 -7.75 2.60 6.57
CA PRO A 63 -7.73 3.70 7.53
C PRO A 63 -7.58 5.08 6.85
N ALA A 64 -6.71 5.18 5.83
CA ALA A 64 -6.53 6.40 5.05
C ALA A 64 -7.82 6.87 4.35
N GLN A 65 -8.56 5.95 3.74
CA GLN A 65 -9.84 6.28 3.11
C GLN A 65 -10.90 6.70 4.13
N ILE A 66 -10.96 6.06 5.29
CA ILE A 66 -11.90 6.42 6.36
C ILE A 66 -11.61 7.84 6.87
N VAL A 67 -10.33 8.15 7.12
CA VAL A 67 -9.91 9.50 7.51
C VAL A 67 -10.31 10.52 6.44
N GLU A 68 -10.03 10.21 5.17
CA GLU A 68 -10.34 11.10 4.07
C GLU A 68 -11.86 11.28 3.89
N TYR A 69 -12.67 10.24 4.09
CA TYR A 69 -14.13 10.31 4.02
C TYR A 69 -14.70 11.22 5.12
N LEU A 70 -14.20 11.08 6.35
CA LEU A 70 -14.66 11.85 7.51
C LEU A 70 -14.25 13.32 7.49
N ASN A 71 -13.17 13.67 6.81
CA ASN A 71 -12.65 15.03 6.77
C ASN A 71 -13.06 15.73 5.48
N PRO A 72 -13.65 16.95 5.51
CA PRO A 72 -13.97 17.67 4.29
C PRO A 72 -12.71 18.06 3.51
N ASN A 73 -11.63 18.39 4.23
CA ASN A 73 -10.32 18.74 3.66
C ASN A 73 -9.47 17.50 3.42
N SER A 74 -8.41 17.62 2.59
CA SER A 74 -7.41 16.56 2.44
C SER A 74 -6.53 16.51 3.69
N VAL A 75 -6.60 15.40 4.42
CA VAL A 75 -5.91 15.20 5.69
C VAL A 75 -5.22 13.84 5.70
N ALA A 76 -4.05 13.76 6.33
CA ALA A 76 -3.43 12.50 6.72
C ALA A 76 -2.91 12.56 8.16
N TYR A 77 -2.66 11.39 8.73
CA TYR A 77 -1.99 11.26 10.03
C TYR A 77 -0.63 10.60 9.83
N ARG A 78 0.33 10.97 10.66
CA ARG A 78 1.69 10.38 10.72
C ARG A 78 2.09 10.12 12.16
N ILE A 79 3.08 9.27 12.38
CA ILE A 79 3.67 9.10 13.69
C ILE A 79 4.58 10.30 13.97
N LYS A 80 4.31 10.98 15.09
CA LYS A 80 5.24 11.92 15.71
C LYS A 80 6.08 11.14 16.70
N ASN A 81 7.33 10.86 16.33
CA ASN A 81 8.29 10.24 17.24
C ASN A 81 9.37 11.26 17.61
N SER A 82 9.30 11.79 18.84
CA SER A 82 10.31 12.73 19.33
C SER A 82 11.52 12.05 19.98
N ASP A 83 11.40 10.78 20.36
CA ASP A 83 12.47 10.00 20.96
C ASP A 83 12.13 8.49 20.93
N TYR A 84 12.82 7.73 20.07
CA TYR A 84 12.67 6.27 19.94
C TYR A 84 12.96 5.51 21.24
N LYS A 85 13.54 6.16 22.27
CA LYS A 85 13.81 5.57 23.58
C LYS A 85 12.68 5.74 24.59
N ASN A 86 11.65 6.53 24.30
CA ASN A 86 10.57 6.81 25.24
C ASN A 86 9.18 6.54 24.65
N GLU A 87 8.64 5.36 24.98
CA GLU A 87 7.30 4.88 24.60
C GLU A 87 6.18 5.89 24.89
N LYS A 88 6.35 6.77 25.89
CA LYS A 88 5.32 7.75 26.30
C LYS A 88 5.15 8.93 25.33
N ILE A 89 5.95 9.02 24.26
CA ILE A 89 5.94 10.16 23.34
C ILE A 89 5.56 9.81 21.90
N LEU A 90 5.17 8.56 21.63
CA LEU A 90 4.55 8.23 20.34
C LEU A 90 3.14 8.83 20.30
N ASN A 91 2.94 9.81 19.42
CA ASN A 91 1.65 10.46 19.21
C ASN A 91 1.38 10.62 17.72
N TYR A 92 0.14 10.86 17.32
CA TYR A 92 -0.20 11.17 15.94
C TYR A 92 -0.05 12.66 15.66
N LYS A 93 0.48 13.00 14.48
CA LYS A 93 0.46 14.34 13.91
C LYS A 93 -0.57 14.36 12.80
N LYS A 94 -1.62 15.17 12.97
CA LYS A 94 -2.55 15.51 11.88
C LYS A 94 -1.84 16.45 10.91
N ILE A 95 -1.96 16.18 9.63
CA ILE A 95 -1.35 16.97 8.56
C ILE A 95 -2.45 17.35 7.58
N ASP A 96 -2.64 18.65 7.42
CA ASP A 96 -3.57 19.23 6.46
C ASP A 96 -2.85 19.50 5.13
N TYR A 97 -3.50 19.11 4.03
CA TYR A 97 -2.98 19.29 2.68
C TYR A 97 -3.87 20.24 1.90
N SER A 98 -3.23 21.16 1.18
CA SER A 98 -3.86 22.04 0.19
C SER A 98 -2.84 22.37 -0.90
N LEU A 99 -3.33 22.79 -2.06
CA LEU A 99 -2.46 23.17 -3.18
C LEU A 99 -1.63 24.44 -2.90
N GLU A 100 -2.16 25.34 -2.08
CA GLU A 100 -1.54 26.63 -1.74
C GLU A 100 -0.62 26.55 -0.52
N SER A 101 -0.85 25.60 0.38
CA SER A 101 -0.08 25.42 1.61
C SER A 101 0.24 23.95 1.83
N HIS A 102 0.91 23.33 0.85
CA HIS A 102 1.26 21.92 0.91
C HIS A 102 2.45 21.68 1.86
N PRO A 103 2.35 20.79 2.87
CA PRO A 103 3.40 20.54 3.87
C PRO A 103 4.79 20.29 3.27
N ILE A 104 4.85 19.44 2.23
CA ILE A 104 6.09 19.10 1.52
C ILE A 104 6.86 20.33 1.00
N THR A 105 6.18 21.43 0.66
CA THR A 105 6.85 22.63 0.12
C THR A 105 7.61 23.39 1.20
N TYR A 106 7.06 23.43 2.41
CA TYR A 106 7.74 24.01 3.58
C TYR A 106 8.90 23.11 4.00
N ASP A 107 8.66 21.80 4.08
CA ASP A 107 9.68 20.81 4.43
C ASP A 107 10.86 20.88 3.44
N PHE A 108 10.59 20.97 2.14
CA PHE A 108 11.62 21.08 1.11
C PHE A 108 12.45 22.37 1.25
N LYS A 109 11.82 23.52 1.52
CA LYS A 109 12.55 24.77 1.82
C LYS A 109 13.42 24.64 3.07
N ASN A 110 12.94 23.94 4.10
CA ASN A 110 13.69 23.71 5.33
C ASN A 110 14.89 22.78 5.07
N ILE A 111 14.72 21.70 4.31
CA ILE A 111 15.83 20.83 3.88
C ILE A 111 16.88 21.59 3.07
N LEU A 112 16.47 22.41 2.09
CA LEU A 112 17.40 23.23 1.32
C LEU A 112 18.11 24.29 2.17
N SER A 113 17.49 24.74 3.27
CA SER A 113 18.11 25.69 4.19
C SER A 113 19.12 24.99 5.11
N LEU A 114 18.76 23.82 5.65
CA LEU A 114 19.64 22.96 6.45
C LEU A 114 20.87 22.51 5.63
N GLY A 115 20.67 22.16 4.37
CA GLY A 115 21.72 21.74 3.44
C GLY A 115 22.79 22.79 3.16
N LYS A 116 22.61 24.06 3.56
CA LYS A 116 23.70 25.06 3.54
C LYS A 116 24.83 24.68 4.50
N ASN A 117 24.49 24.06 5.63
CA ASN A 117 25.44 23.58 6.64
C ASN A 117 25.77 22.08 6.50
N SER A 118 25.38 21.49 5.36
CA SER A 118 25.43 20.06 5.05
C SER A 118 24.47 19.17 5.86
N ILE A 119 24.01 18.10 5.21
CA ILE A 119 23.20 17.03 5.81
C ILE A 119 23.96 15.72 5.61
N GLN A 120 24.13 14.92 6.66
CA GLN A 120 24.97 13.73 6.65
C GLN A 120 24.18 12.48 7.02
N PHE A 121 24.34 11.46 6.20
CA PHE A 121 23.85 10.11 6.45
C PHE A 121 25.02 9.18 6.64
N ASP A 122 25.00 8.30 7.63
CA ASP A 122 26.00 7.24 7.77
C ASP A 122 25.83 6.14 6.70
N THR A 123 26.65 5.10 6.79
CA THR A 123 26.64 3.97 5.85
C THR A 123 25.34 3.18 5.84
N ILE A 124 24.55 3.29 6.92
CA ILE A 124 23.31 2.55 7.14
C ILE A 124 22.07 3.41 6.81
N GLY A 125 22.28 4.57 6.18
CA GLY A 125 21.19 5.46 5.75
C GLY A 125 20.54 6.25 6.90
N LYS A 126 21.19 6.41 8.05
CA LYS A 126 20.68 7.17 9.18
C LYS A 126 21.25 8.58 9.21
N LEU A 127 20.40 9.56 9.48
CA LEU A 127 20.81 10.94 9.65
C LEU A 127 21.64 11.12 10.94
N VAL A 128 22.85 11.67 10.83
CA VAL A 128 23.80 11.72 11.97
C VAL A 128 24.12 13.12 12.50
N ASN A 129 23.96 14.17 11.68
CA ASN A 129 24.40 15.52 12.05
C ASN A 129 23.26 16.50 12.39
N ILE A 130 22.01 16.02 12.39
CA ILE A 130 20.82 16.81 12.76
C ILE A 130 19.96 15.99 13.73
N SER A 131 19.53 16.59 14.83
CA SER A 131 18.75 15.88 15.84
C SER A 131 17.30 15.65 15.39
N LYS A 132 16.67 14.53 15.82
CA LYS A 132 15.24 14.30 15.56
C LYS A 132 14.33 15.34 16.21
N ILE A 133 14.75 15.95 17.32
CA ILE A 133 14.00 17.03 17.97
C ILE A 133 13.93 18.25 17.05
N GLU A 134 15.09 18.67 16.52
CA GLU A 134 15.18 19.77 15.55
C GLU A 134 14.35 19.48 14.29
N LEU A 135 14.46 18.28 13.72
CA LEU A 135 13.64 17.90 12.57
C LEU A 135 12.14 17.94 12.86
N ASN A 136 11.70 17.55 14.07
CA ASN A 136 10.29 17.54 14.45
C ASN A 136 9.69 18.95 14.53
N GLU A 137 10.51 19.96 14.81
CA GLU A 137 10.11 21.37 14.79
C GLU A 137 10.01 21.92 13.37
N LEU A 138 10.88 21.44 12.46
CA LEU A 138 10.99 21.97 11.11
C LEU A 138 10.12 21.24 10.07
N LEU A 139 9.89 19.94 10.24
CA LEU A 139 9.32 19.09 9.19
C LEU A 139 7.97 18.49 9.56
N SER A 140 7.17 18.22 8.54
CA SER A 140 5.91 17.49 8.65
C SER A 140 6.10 15.97 8.80
N ASN A 141 7.23 15.41 8.33
CA ASN A 141 7.71 14.04 8.59
C ASN A 141 9.22 14.08 8.89
N THR A 142 9.67 13.26 9.83
CA THR A 142 11.05 13.19 10.31
C THR A 142 11.71 11.83 10.09
N GLU A 143 11.06 10.92 9.36
CA GLU A 143 11.67 9.67 8.92
C GLU A 143 12.94 9.95 8.09
N ASP A 144 13.97 9.14 8.30
CA ASP A 144 15.23 9.27 7.56
C ASP A 144 15.02 9.06 6.06
N SER A 145 14.21 8.06 5.68
CA SER A 145 13.81 7.79 4.30
C SER A 145 13.06 8.97 3.63
N TYR A 146 12.26 9.72 4.39
CA TYR A 146 11.60 10.93 3.89
C TYR A 146 12.58 12.07 3.65
N VAL A 147 13.47 12.34 4.61
CA VAL A 147 14.52 13.37 4.47
C VAL A 147 15.44 13.01 3.30
N PHE A 148 15.82 11.75 3.19
CA PHE A 148 16.63 11.23 2.09
C PHE A 148 15.92 11.39 0.75
N TYR A 149 14.63 11.05 0.67
CA TYR A 149 13.84 11.28 -0.54
C TYR A 149 13.81 12.75 -0.98
N LEU A 150 13.64 13.69 -0.04
CA LEU A 150 13.67 15.12 -0.36
C LEU A 150 15.05 15.56 -0.88
N LEU A 151 16.13 14.96 -0.39
CA LEU A 151 17.49 15.21 -0.89
C LEU A 151 17.72 14.61 -2.27
N GLU A 152 17.25 13.39 -2.54
CA GLU A 152 17.30 12.78 -3.87
C GLU A 152 16.52 13.62 -4.89
N LEU A 153 15.32 14.09 -4.51
CA LEU A 153 14.52 15.00 -5.33
C LEU A 153 15.28 16.31 -5.60
N ALA A 154 15.87 16.90 -4.56
CA ALA A 154 16.67 18.12 -4.72
C ALA A 154 17.91 17.92 -5.60
N MET A 155 18.54 16.73 -5.56
CA MET A 155 19.66 16.37 -6.43
C MET A 155 19.21 16.23 -7.89
N GLU A 156 18.11 15.54 -8.16
CA GLU A 156 17.52 15.43 -9.51
C GLU A 156 17.26 16.84 -10.09
N MET A 157 16.80 17.76 -9.23
CA MET A 157 16.55 19.16 -9.56
C MET A 157 17.80 20.05 -9.55
N LYS A 158 18.99 19.50 -9.29
CA LYS A 158 20.30 20.20 -9.23
C LYS A 158 20.38 21.31 -8.17
N LEU A 159 19.60 21.18 -7.10
CA LEU A 159 19.56 22.09 -5.96
C LEU A 159 20.45 21.62 -4.81
N VAL A 160 20.83 20.35 -4.82
CA VAL A 160 21.73 19.70 -3.86
C VAL A 160 22.77 18.90 -4.63
N THR A 161 23.97 18.79 -4.06
CA THR A 161 25.05 17.92 -4.54
C THR A 161 25.59 17.09 -3.38
N THR A 162 26.22 15.96 -3.67
CA THR A 162 27.03 15.22 -2.70
C THR A 162 28.45 15.78 -2.67
N ILE A 163 29.07 15.83 -1.50
CA ILE A 163 30.50 16.15 -1.33
C ILE A 163 31.26 14.93 -0.79
N PRO A 164 32.53 14.71 -1.21
CA PRO A 164 33.33 13.60 -0.70
C PRO A 164 33.46 13.65 0.83
N SER A 165 33.21 12.53 1.49
CA SER A 165 33.30 12.39 2.95
C SER A 165 33.66 10.95 3.31
N ILE A 166 34.29 10.74 4.46
CA ILE A 166 34.71 9.41 4.93
C ILE A 166 33.64 8.86 5.88
N GLY A 167 33.11 7.68 5.58
CA GLY A 167 32.16 6.97 6.45
C GLY A 167 30.75 7.56 6.49
N VAL A 168 30.47 8.60 5.70
CA VAL A 168 29.16 9.24 5.58
C VAL A 168 28.92 9.72 4.16
N THR A 169 27.66 9.77 3.75
CA THR A 169 27.19 10.50 2.58
C THR A 169 26.78 11.91 3.00
N THR A 170 27.46 12.92 2.46
CA THR A 170 27.22 14.32 2.80
C THR A 170 26.57 15.06 1.64
N PHE A 171 25.41 15.67 1.90
CA PHE A 171 24.66 16.49 0.97
C PHE A 171 24.86 17.97 1.28
N GLN A 172 24.98 18.80 0.25
CA GLN A 172 25.08 20.26 0.39
C GLN A 172 24.22 20.96 -0.66
N SER A 173 23.51 22.01 -0.25
CA SER A 173 22.71 22.82 -1.17
C SER A 173 23.59 23.65 -2.11
N THR A 174 23.19 23.76 -3.37
CA THR A 174 23.87 24.55 -4.39
C THR A 174 23.30 25.98 -4.45
N ASP A 175 23.98 26.87 -5.17
CA ASP A 175 23.49 28.25 -5.36
C ASP A 175 22.12 28.31 -6.06
N ASN A 176 21.79 27.30 -6.87
CA ASN A 176 20.48 27.18 -7.54
C ASN A 176 19.32 27.08 -6.53
N ALA A 177 19.57 26.59 -5.30
CA ALA A 177 18.55 26.50 -4.26
C ALA A 177 18.04 27.88 -3.82
N ASN A 178 18.83 28.95 -3.97
CA ASN A 178 18.47 30.28 -3.49
C ASN A 178 17.22 30.86 -4.18
N ASP A 179 16.99 30.52 -5.45
CA ASP A 179 15.79 30.95 -6.17
C ASP A 179 14.56 30.14 -5.75
N VAL A 180 14.74 28.85 -5.52
CA VAL A 180 13.69 27.93 -5.05
C VAL A 180 13.19 28.30 -3.66
N LEU A 181 14.09 28.73 -2.76
CA LEU A 181 13.73 29.21 -1.42
C LEU A 181 12.77 30.41 -1.45
N LYS A 182 12.78 31.20 -2.52
CA LYS A 182 11.94 32.40 -2.70
C LYS A 182 10.65 32.13 -3.48
N MET A 183 10.46 30.92 -4.03
CA MET A 183 9.26 30.59 -4.79
C MET A 183 8.01 30.59 -3.91
N ASP A 184 6.88 31.02 -4.49
CA ASP A 184 5.58 30.78 -3.88
C ASP A 184 5.26 29.27 -3.83
N ASN A 185 4.46 28.86 -2.85
CA ASN A 185 4.27 27.44 -2.56
C ASN A 185 3.57 26.69 -3.69
N ARG A 186 2.62 27.32 -4.40
CA ARG A 186 1.91 26.67 -5.52
C ARG A 186 2.86 26.41 -6.68
N LYS A 187 3.70 27.38 -7.05
CA LYS A 187 4.75 27.18 -8.07
C LYS A 187 5.79 26.16 -7.61
N LEU A 188 6.20 26.21 -6.34
CA LEU A 188 7.14 25.24 -5.79
C LEU A 188 6.58 23.82 -5.84
N LEU A 189 5.32 23.62 -5.48
CA LEU A 189 4.66 22.30 -5.55
C LEU A 189 4.69 21.75 -6.98
N ASN A 190 4.34 22.57 -7.98
CA ASN A 190 4.37 22.16 -9.39
C ASN A 190 5.79 21.83 -9.85
N PHE A 191 6.78 22.62 -9.44
CA PHE A 191 8.19 22.41 -9.76
C PHE A 191 8.73 21.12 -9.12
N MET A 192 8.38 20.86 -7.86
CA MET A 192 8.72 19.62 -7.15
C MET A 192 8.05 18.41 -7.79
N LEU A 193 6.79 18.49 -8.21
CA LEU A 193 6.11 17.37 -8.86
C LEU A 193 6.73 17.02 -10.21
N ASP A 194 7.16 18.02 -10.99
CA ASP A 194 7.88 17.75 -12.24
C ASP A 194 9.21 17.04 -11.99
N GLY A 195 9.97 17.48 -10.99
CA GLY A 195 11.19 16.81 -10.52
C GLY A 195 10.92 15.41 -9.99
N ALA A 196 9.82 15.20 -9.27
CA ALA A 196 9.42 13.90 -8.75
C ALA A 196 9.12 12.91 -9.88
N TYR A 197 8.42 13.35 -10.94
CA TYR A 197 8.19 12.47 -12.10
C TYR A 197 9.50 12.04 -12.77
N GLU A 198 10.47 12.95 -12.87
CA GLU A 198 11.78 12.64 -13.44
C GLU A 198 12.57 11.68 -12.55
N LEU A 199 12.61 11.93 -11.24
CA LEU A 199 13.26 11.05 -10.26
C LEU A 199 12.63 9.64 -10.29
N THR A 200 11.31 9.55 -10.19
CA THR A 200 10.60 8.27 -10.25
C THR A 200 10.89 7.53 -11.55
N LYS A 201 10.88 8.23 -12.69
CA LYS A 201 11.21 7.65 -13.99
C LYS A 201 12.65 7.10 -14.00
N ASN A 202 13.63 7.87 -13.51
CA ASN A 202 15.03 7.44 -13.45
C ASN A 202 15.27 6.25 -12.50
N LYS A 203 14.46 6.12 -11.44
CA LYS A 203 14.60 5.05 -10.43
C LYS A 203 13.86 3.76 -10.79
N ILE A 204 12.75 3.84 -11.52
CA ILE A 204 11.90 2.70 -11.83
C ILE A 204 12.07 2.23 -13.27
N ILE A 205 12.33 3.13 -14.23
CA ILE A 205 12.42 2.77 -15.64
C ILE A 205 13.90 2.73 -16.04
N VAL A 206 14.46 1.52 -16.07
CA VAL A 206 15.89 1.25 -16.28
C VAL A 206 16.39 1.63 -17.70
N ASN A 207 15.48 1.71 -18.68
CA ASN A 207 15.83 1.95 -20.09
C ASN A 207 15.46 3.37 -20.56
N ASN A 208 16.32 3.97 -21.39
CA ASN A 208 16.17 5.32 -22.00
C ASN A 208 14.90 5.52 -22.87
N VAL A 209 14.01 4.54 -22.92
CA VAL A 209 12.73 4.58 -23.64
C VAL A 209 11.61 5.16 -22.75
N GLY A 210 11.75 5.06 -21.43
CA GLY A 210 10.80 5.63 -20.48
C GLY A 210 10.78 7.16 -20.52
N LYS A 211 9.58 7.74 -20.48
CA LYS A 211 9.37 9.18 -20.32
C LYS A 211 8.60 9.49 -19.05
N LYS A 212 8.85 10.66 -18.44
CA LYS A 212 8.16 11.09 -17.21
C LYS A 212 6.64 11.20 -17.39
N GLU A 213 6.15 11.37 -18.61
CA GLU A 213 4.72 11.35 -18.93
C GLU A 213 4.05 10.02 -18.60
N HIS A 214 4.79 8.90 -18.60
CA HIS A 214 4.25 7.62 -18.12
C HIS A 214 3.92 7.67 -16.63
N ILE A 215 4.77 8.29 -15.81
CA ILE A 215 4.53 8.44 -14.37
C ILE A 215 3.27 9.26 -14.13
N LYS A 216 3.14 10.40 -14.82
CA LYS A 216 1.93 11.24 -14.74
C LYS A 216 0.69 10.48 -15.23
N LYS A 217 0.81 9.67 -16.28
CA LYS A 217 -0.30 8.84 -16.77
C LYS A 217 -0.73 7.82 -15.72
N TRP A 218 0.20 7.09 -15.11
CA TRP A 218 -0.08 6.15 -14.03
C TRP A 218 -0.82 6.79 -12.87
N ILE A 219 -0.42 8.00 -12.44
CA ILE A 219 -1.11 8.70 -11.35
C ILE A 219 -2.55 9.08 -11.75
N THR A 220 -2.71 9.58 -12.97
CA THR A 220 -3.98 10.19 -13.38
C THR A 220 -5.00 9.18 -13.91
N GLU A 221 -4.59 8.01 -14.37
CA GLU A 221 -5.45 6.93 -14.82
C GLU A 221 -5.48 5.82 -13.77
N PHE A 222 -6.67 5.36 -13.38
CA PHE A 222 -6.76 4.21 -12.49
C PHE A 222 -6.04 3.02 -13.12
N THR A 223 -5.02 2.53 -12.43
CA THR A 223 -4.15 1.48 -12.92
C THR A 223 -3.94 0.47 -11.79
N GLU A 224 -4.40 -0.77 -12.01
CA GLU A 224 -4.01 -1.90 -11.16
C GLU A 224 -2.49 -2.05 -11.22
N VAL A 225 -1.84 -2.31 -10.07
CA VAL A 225 -0.38 -2.37 -10.01
C VAL A 225 0.17 -3.43 -10.96
N ASP A 226 -0.52 -4.56 -11.13
CA ASP A 226 -0.21 -5.60 -12.12
C ASP A 226 -0.02 -5.06 -13.54
N LYS A 227 -0.82 -4.06 -13.95
CA LYS A 227 -0.70 -3.45 -15.29
C LYS A 227 0.57 -2.61 -15.40
N VAL A 228 0.92 -1.90 -14.32
CA VAL A 228 2.18 -1.14 -14.26
C VAL A 228 3.37 -2.10 -14.30
N MET A 229 3.34 -3.17 -13.51
CA MET A 229 4.41 -4.17 -13.47
C MET A 229 4.59 -4.88 -14.82
N ARG A 230 3.49 -5.24 -15.50
CA ARG A 230 3.57 -5.79 -16.87
C ARG A 230 4.19 -4.80 -17.85
N PHE A 231 3.82 -3.52 -17.77
CA PHE A 231 4.42 -2.49 -18.61
C PHE A 231 5.93 -2.32 -18.32
N LEU A 232 6.33 -2.32 -17.04
CA LEU A 232 7.74 -2.25 -16.64
C LEU A 232 8.53 -3.46 -17.16
N MET A 233 7.94 -4.66 -17.05
CA MET A 233 8.52 -5.88 -17.59
C MET A 233 8.67 -5.82 -19.12
N GLU A 234 7.66 -5.33 -19.84
CA GLU A 234 7.74 -5.15 -21.30
C GLU A 234 8.87 -4.17 -21.69
N LEU A 235 9.12 -3.14 -20.88
CA LEU A 235 10.20 -2.19 -21.09
C LEU A 235 11.60 -2.76 -20.81
N GLU A 236 11.75 -3.75 -19.93
CA GLU A 236 13.05 -4.36 -19.58
C GLU A 236 13.59 -5.37 -20.59
N ASN A 237 12.90 -5.54 -21.74
CA ASN A 237 13.14 -6.44 -22.88
C ASN A 237 12.28 -7.71 -22.81
N GLY A 238 11.65 -8.06 -23.94
CA GLY A 238 10.83 -9.26 -24.16
C GLY A 238 11.55 -10.60 -24.02
N LYS A 239 12.23 -10.82 -22.90
CA LYS A 239 12.71 -12.10 -22.42
C LYS A 239 11.53 -12.88 -21.86
N ASN A 240 11.49 -14.17 -22.16
CA ASN A 240 10.66 -15.10 -21.41
C ASN A 240 11.36 -15.35 -20.08
N TYR A 241 10.87 -14.73 -19.01
CA TYR A 241 11.26 -15.06 -17.65
C TYR A 241 10.74 -16.46 -17.29
N THR A 242 11.52 -17.23 -16.54
CA THR A 242 10.98 -18.36 -15.76
C THR A 242 10.06 -17.84 -14.65
N ASP A 243 9.18 -18.69 -14.12
CA ASP A 243 8.23 -18.27 -13.06
C ASP A 243 8.94 -17.74 -11.80
N ASP A 244 10.13 -18.29 -11.47
CA ASP A 244 10.95 -17.84 -10.34
C ASP A 244 11.60 -16.48 -10.61
N GLU A 245 12.18 -16.27 -11.80
CA GLU A 245 12.76 -14.98 -12.19
C GLU A 245 11.69 -13.88 -12.27
N PHE A 246 10.47 -14.23 -12.70
CA PHE A 246 9.34 -13.30 -12.70
C PHE A 246 8.90 -12.94 -11.28
N SER A 247 8.88 -13.91 -10.36
CA SER A 247 8.51 -13.67 -8.96
C SER A 247 9.53 -12.79 -8.25
N MET A 248 10.83 -13.00 -8.48
CA MET A 248 11.89 -12.12 -7.98
C MET A 248 11.78 -10.71 -8.56
N PHE A 249 11.57 -10.60 -9.87
CA PHE A 249 11.37 -9.30 -10.52
C PHE A 249 10.19 -8.54 -9.91
N LEU A 250 9.04 -9.20 -9.69
CA LEU A 250 7.88 -8.59 -9.06
C LEU A 250 8.17 -8.10 -7.63
N LEU A 251 8.99 -8.83 -6.87
CA LEU A 251 9.39 -8.41 -5.53
C LEU A 251 10.29 -7.17 -5.58
N GLU A 252 11.38 -7.22 -6.35
CA GLU A 252 12.35 -6.12 -6.46
C GLU A 252 11.72 -4.86 -7.05
N MET A 253 11.01 -4.99 -8.18
CA MET A 253 10.30 -3.87 -8.78
C MET A 253 9.12 -3.42 -7.94
N GLY A 254 8.48 -4.31 -7.19
CA GLY A 254 7.45 -3.98 -6.21
C GLY A 254 7.96 -3.05 -5.12
N ILE A 255 9.13 -3.36 -4.56
CA ILE A 255 9.83 -2.54 -3.56
C ILE A 255 10.19 -1.17 -4.16
N LEU A 256 10.83 -1.14 -5.33
CA LEU A 256 11.21 0.11 -6.00
C LEU A 256 9.98 0.96 -6.35
N PHE A 257 8.90 0.33 -6.81
CA PHE A 257 7.66 1.00 -7.14
C PHE A 257 6.99 1.59 -5.89
N ASP A 258 6.99 0.90 -4.77
CA ASP A 258 6.49 1.50 -3.53
C ASP A 258 7.39 2.67 -3.09
N LYS A 259 8.70 2.45 -3.00
CA LYS A 259 9.67 3.46 -2.56
C LYS A 259 9.67 4.73 -3.38
N TYR A 260 9.57 4.62 -4.71
CA TYR A 260 9.71 5.76 -5.62
C TYR A 260 8.41 6.23 -6.28
N PHE A 261 7.31 5.47 -6.19
CA PHE A 261 6.00 5.87 -6.70
C PHE A 261 4.92 5.91 -5.60
N LEU A 262 4.58 4.78 -4.96
CA LEU A 262 3.44 4.73 -4.04
C LEU A 262 3.64 5.60 -2.80
N THR A 263 4.79 5.49 -2.15
CA THR A 263 5.12 6.27 -0.95
C THR A 263 5.23 7.77 -1.27
N PRO A 264 5.97 8.23 -2.30
CA PRO A 264 6.04 9.64 -2.64
C PRO A 264 4.68 10.24 -3.03
N TYR A 265 3.97 9.64 -3.97
CA TYR A 265 2.71 10.21 -4.45
C TYR A 265 1.56 9.99 -3.47
N GLY A 266 1.61 8.96 -2.63
CA GLY A 266 0.56 8.63 -1.67
C GLY A 266 0.75 9.23 -0.27
N TYR A 267 1.94 9.12 0.29
CA TYR A 267 2.23 9.51 1.67
C TYR A 267 2.89 10.90 1.79
N TYR A 268 3.71 11.30 0.82
CA TYR A 268 4.41 12.60 0.85
C TYR A 268 3.61 13.71 0.17
N PHE A 269 3.26 13.55 -1.11
CA PHE A 269 2.46 14.49 -1.89
C PHE A 269 0.94 14.31 -1.74
N LYS A 270 0.50 13.17 -1.19
CA LYS A 270 -0.92 12.85 -0.97
C LYS A 270 -1.80 13.06 -2.21
N LEU A 271 -1.29 12.76 -3.41
CA LEU A 271 -2.03 12.81 -4.68
C LEU A 271 -2.78 11.52 -4.99
N ILE A 272 -2.29 10.38 -4.48
CA ILE A 272 -2.94 9.09 -4.61
C ILE A 272 -3.23 8.48 -3.24
N ASN A 273 -4.07 7.44 -3.24
CA ASN A 273 -4.30 6.54 -2.12
C ASN A 273 -3.90 5.14 -2.55
N PRO A 274 -2.74 4.64 -2.10
CA PRO A 274 -2.37 3.24 -2.22
C PRO A 274 -3.36 2.32 -1.50
N TYR A 275 -3.58 1.12 -2.03
CA TYR A 275 -4.46 0.10 -1.46
C TYR A 275 -3.74 -1.24 -1.39
N TYR A 276 -3.33 -1.62 -0.19
CA TYR A 276 -2.86 -2.98 0.08
C TYR A 276 -4.10 -3.85 0.34
N GLY A 277 -4.39 -4.79 -0.56
CA GLY A 277 -5.64 -5.56 -0.53
C GLY A 277 -5.78 -6.50 0.66
N MET A 278 -4.69 -6.80 1.36
CA MET A 278 -4.69 -7.64 2.55
C MET A 278 -4.78 -6.79 3.83
N PRO A 279 -5.48 -7.28 4.87
CA PRO A 279 -5.39 -6.68 6.18
C PRO A 279 -3.98 -6.75 6.74
N PHE A 280 -3.60 -5.69 7.43
CA PHE A 280 -2.32 -5.60 8.11
C PHE A 280 -2.32 -6.49 9.36
N ASP A 281 -1.38 -7.44 9.41
CA ASP A 281 -1.15 -8.29 10.57
C ASP A 281 0.14 -7.87 11.28
N MET A 282 -0.01 -7.27 12.45
CA MET A 282 1.12 -6.75 13.19
C MET A 282 2.02 -7.83 13.77
N VAL A 283 1.48 -9.01 14.09
CA VAL A 283 2.26 -10.12 14.63
C VAL A 283 3.18 -10.66 13.53
N ASN A 284 2.65 -10.87 12.33
CA ASN A 284 3.43 -11.35 11.20
C ASN A 284 4.55 -10.37 10.80
N GLU A 285 4.28 -9.06 10.83
CA GLU A 285 5.31 -8.06 10.53
C GLU A 285 6.43 -8.05 11.59
N PHE A 286 6.10 -8.19 12.87
CA PHE A 286 7.12 -8.32 13.92
C PHE A 286 7.92 -9.61 13.79
N MET A 287 7.26 -10.75 13.56
CA MET A 287 7.94 -12.02 13.31
C MET A 287 8.86 -11.97 12.08
N PHE A 288 8.45 -11.26 11.03
CA PHE A 288 9.28 -11.06 9.86
C PHE A 288 10.52 -10.22 10.19
N ILE A 289 10.34 -9.12 10.94
CA ILE A 289 11.47 -8.31 11.41
C ILE A 289 12.41 -9.15 12.29
N ASP A 290 11.88 -9.96 13.20
CA ASP A 290 12.68 -10.81 14.09
C ASP A 290 13.47 -11.87 13.32
N SER A 291 12.82 -12.55 12.38
CA SER A 291 13.50 -13.52 11.50
C SER A 291 14.67 -12.87 10.76
N LEU A 292 14.48 -11.66 10.24
CA LEU A 292 15.56 -10.93 9.58
C LEU A 292 16.66 -10.51 10.57
N ALA A 293 16.31 -10.17 11.80
CA ALA A 293 17.27 -9.84 12.85
C ALA A 293 18.15 -11.03 13.19
N GLU A 294 17.55 -12.21 13.29
CA GLU A 294 18.22 -13.48 13.55
C GLU A 294 19.14 -13.90 12.39
N ASP A 295 18.64 -13.82 11.15
CA ASP A 295 19.35 -14.31 9.96
C ASP A 295 20.50 -13.40 9.53
N TYR A 296 20.31 -12.08 9.60
CA TYR A 296 21.30 -11.10 9.11
C TYR A 296 22.08 -10.44 10.24
N GLY A 297 21.63 -10.54 11.48
CA GLY A 297 22.20 -9.83 12.62
C GLY A 297 21.69 -8.38 12.71
N GLU A 298 21.64 -7.86 13.94
CA GLU A 298 21.07 -6.55 14.31
C GLU A 298 21.54 -5.38 13.44
N ILE A 299 22.84 -5.35 13.12
CA ILE A 299 23.49 -4.28 12.35
C ILE A 299 23.00 -4.25 10.90
N TYR A 300 22.57 -5.41 10.36
CA TYR A 300 22.15 -5.51 8.97
C TYR A 300 20.67 -5.16 8.79
N LEU A 301 19.81 -5.38 9.79
CA LEU A 301 18.45 -4.83 9.74
C LEU A 301 18.44 -3.30 9.69
N GLU A 302 19.43 -2.66 10.31
CA GLU A 302 19.62 -1.22 10.23
C GLU A 302 19.96 -0.73 8.81
N ASP A 303 20.47 -1.61 7.94
CA ASP A 303 20.83 -1.35 6.54
C ASP A 303 19.67 -1.57 5.54
N TYR A 304 18.64 -2.31 5.95
CA TYR A 304 17.60 -2.78 5.05
C TYR A 304 16.32 -1.94 5.16
N GLU A 305 16.37 -0.64 4.83
CA GLU A 305 15.14 0.18 4.72
C GLU A 305 14.18 -0.36 3.64
N ASP A 306 14.70 -1.08 2.65
CA ASP A 306 13.94 -1.56 1.50
C ASP A 306 12.89 -2.63 1.88
N ILE A 307 13.09 -3.37 2.98
CA ILE A 307 12.14 -4.38 3.48
C ILE A 307 10.81 -3.75 3.99
N MET A 308 10.84 -2.45 4.25
CA MET A 308 9.68 -1.70 4.73
C MET A 308 8.76 -1.26 3.59
N TYR A 309 9.16 -1.48 2.35
CA TYR A 309 8.37 -1.21 1.15
C TYR A 309 7.77 -2.50 0.62
N SER A 310 6.54 -2.41 0.13
CA SER A 310 5.82 -3.55 -0.41
C SER A 310 4.89 -3.10 -1.53
N PRO A 311 4.75 -3.87 -2.61
CA PRO A 311 3.80 -3.51 -3.66
C PRO A 311 2.36 -3.53 -3.10
N CYS A 312 1.58 -2.50 -3.46
CA CYS A 312 0.14 -2.50 -3.20
C CYS A 312 -0.64 -3.21 -4.34
N THR A 313 -1.93 -3.47 -4.13
CA THR A 313 -2.78 -4.12 -5.15
C THR A 313 -3.25 -3.14 -6.22
N SER A 314 -3.60 -1.92 -5.79
CA SER A 314 -4.10 -0.84 -6.67
C SER A 314 -3.97 0.50 -5.97
N TYR A 315 -4.21 1.59 -6.68
CA TYR A 315 -4.27 2.92 -6.11
C TYR A 315 -5.27 3.79 -6.88
N SER A 316 -5.80 4.82 -6.24
CA SER A 316 -6.66 5.83 -6.89
C SER A 316 -6.23 7.24 -6.51
N LEU A 317 -6.78 8.26 -7.19
CA LEU A 317 -6.55 9.65 -6.82
C LEU A 317 -7.14 9.95 -5.43
N SER A 318 -6.40 10.69 -4.60
CA SER A 318 -6.93 11.31 -3.38
C SER A 318 -7.83 12.51 -3.72
N LYS A 319 -8.46 13.12 -2.70
CA LYS A 319 -9.16 14.41 -2.80
C LYS A 319 -8.25 15.49 -3.36
N LEU A 320 -7.03 15.61 -2.83
CA LEU A 320 -6.04 16.57 -3.30
C LEU A 320 -5.56 16.26 -4.73
N GLY A 321 -5.39 14.97 -5.06
CA GLY A 321 -5.03 14.56 -6.41
C GLY A 321 -6.10 14.92 -7.44
N ARG A 322 -7.37 14.68 -7.10
CA ARG A 322 -8.51 15.09 -7.95
C ARG A 322 -8.56 16.60 -8.15
N GLU A 323 -8.34 17.36 -7.09
CA GLU A 323 -8.25 18.83 -7.15
C GLU A 323 -7.08 19.27 -8.05
N TYR A 324 -5.88 18.69 -7.84
CA TYR A 324 -4.67 19.05 -8.57
C TYR A 324 -4.78 18.79 -10.08
N TYR A 325 -5.31 17.63 -10.47
CA TYR A 325 -5.43 17.22 -11.88
C TYR A 325 -6.77 17.59 -12.51
N GLU A 326 -7.62 18.34 -11.82
CA GLU A 326 -8.94 18.77 -12.29
C GLU A 326 -9.81 17.61 -12.79
N LYS A 327 -9.70 16.45 -12.13
CA LYS A 327 -10.47 15.24 -12.49
C LYS A 327 -11.69 15.09 -11.60
N HIS A 328 -12.87 15.09 -12.20
CA HIS A 328 -14.09 14.59 -11.57
C HIS A 328 -14.00 13.07 -11.43
N SER A 329 -14.28 12.50 -10.25
CA SER A 329 -14.17 11.04 -10.09
C SER A 329 -15.21 10.34 -10.98
N LEU A 330 -14.76 9.32 -11.71
CA LEU A 330 -15.65 8.32 -12.31
C LEU A 330 -15.86 7.12 -11.37
N GLU A 331 -15.02 7.00 -10.33
CA GLU A 331 -15.06 5.89 -9.38
C GLU A 331 -15.87 6.28 -8.14
N LYS A 332 -16.88 5.44 -7.86
CA LYS A 332 -17.66 5.46 -6.62
C LYS A 332 -16.80 4.83 -5.53
N ASN A 333 -16.59 5.49 -4.40
CA ASN A 333 -15.85 4.87 -3.29
C ASN A 333 -16.73 3.77 -2.67
N GLN A 334 -16.12 2.64 -2.27
CA GLN A 334 -16.86 1.57 -1.57
C GLN A 334 -17.51 2.08 -0.27
N LEU A 335 -16.93 3.12 0.34
CA LEU A 335 -17.49 3.80 1.51
C LEU A 335 -18.78 4.58 1.21
N ASP A 336 -19.02 5.01 -0.03
CA ASP A 336 -20.21 5.78 -0.39
C ASP A 336 -21.50 4.94 -0.28
N ASP A 337 -21.37 3.60 -0.31
CA ASP A 337 -22.47 2.63 -0.24
C ASP A 337 -22.70 2.07 1.18
N LEU A 338 -21.96 2.55 2.18
CA LEU A 338 -21.98 2.01 3.54
C LEU A 338 -22.29 3.12 4.56
N ASP A 339 -23.02 2.75 5.62
CA ASP A 339 -23.12 3.60 6.80
C ASP A 339 -21.75 3.64 7.51
N ILE A 340 -21.26 4.84 7.76
CA ILE A 340 -19.96 5.04 8.41
C ILE A 340 -19.94 4.44 9.83
N ASP A 341 -21.06 4.45 10.56
CA ASP A 341 -21.15 3.82 11.88
C ASP A 341 -21.00 2.29 11.79
N ASP A 342 -21.51 1.69 10.72
CA ASP A 342 -21.30 0.27 10.46
C ASP A 342 -19.85 -0.02 10.09
N VAL A 343 -19.20 0.82 9.27
CA VAL A 343 -17.77 0.71 8.96
C VAL A 343 -16.95 0.78 10.25
N PHE A 344 -17.24 1.71 11.15
CA PHE A 344 -16.55 1.78 12.43
C PHE A 344 -16.85 0.58 13.34
N ASP A 345 -18.07 0.05 13.40
CA ASP A 345 -18.35 -1.18 14.14
C ASP A 345 -17.57 -2.39 13.56
N ILE A 346 -17.44 -2.47 12.23
CA ILE A 346 -16.63 -3.49 11.56
C ILE A 346 -15.16 -3.32 11.93
N VAL A 347 -14.63 -2.10 11.78
CA VAL A 347 -13.21 -1.80 12.02
C VAL A 347 -12.89 -1.98 13.49
N ILE A 348 -13.68 -1.41 14.41
CA ILE A 348 -13.41 -1.41 15.86
C ILE A 348 -13.61 -2.80 16.46
N ASN A 349 -14.70 -3.49 16.12
CA ASN A 349 -15.03 -4.77 16.75
C ASN A 349 -14.58 -6.00 15.93
N ASN A 350 -13.75 -5.80 14.89
CA ASN A 350 -13.26 -6.85 13.99
C ASN A 350 -14.39 -7.73 13.42
N LYS A 351 -15.57 -7.15 13.17
CA LYS A 351 -16.76 -7.89 12.72
C LYS A 351 -16.79 -8.02 11.20
N VAL A 352 -15.81 -8.71 10.63
CA VAL A 352 -15.69 -8.95 9.18
C VAL A 352 -16.97 -9.60 8.61
N GLU A 353 -17.60 -10.51 9.34
CA GLU A 353 -18.89 -11.09 8.94
C GLU A 353 -20.02 -10.07 8.78
N LYS A 354 -20.04 -9.00 9.61
CA LYS A 354 -21.05 -7.93 9.53
C LYS A 354 -20.89 -7.17 8.21
N TYR A 355 -19.66 -6.90 7.79
CA TYR A 355 -19.36 -6.28 6.49
C TYR A 355 -19.92 -7.11 5.34
N HIS A 356 -19.63 -8.40 5.28
CA HIS A 356 -20.15 -9.27 4.21
C HIS A 356 -21.68 -9.30 4.20
N ARG A 357 -22.33 -9.32 5.37
CA ARG A 357 -23.81 -9.24 5.47
C ARG A 357 -24.37 -7.91 4.97
N LEU A 358 -23.69 -6.79 5.24
CA LEU A 358 -24.11 -5.45 4.79
C LEU A 358 -23.89 -5.26 3.29
N ARG A 359 -22.71 -5.63 2.76
CA ARG A 359 -22.42 -5.61 1.31
C ARG A 359 -23.42 -6.45 0.52
N ASN A 360 -23.78 -7.64 1.05
CA ASN A 360 -24.79 -8.50 0.41
C ASN A 360 -26.22 -7.94 0.49
N LYS A 361 -26.49 -6.95 1.35
CA LYS A 361 -27.77 -6.23 1.39
C LYS A 361 -27.80 -5.00 0.47
N THR A 362 -26.66 -4.34 0.26
CA THR A 362 -26.56 -3.09 -0.54
C THR A 362 -26.31 -3.32 -2.03
N VAL A 363 -25.79 -4.47 -2.46
CA VAL A 363 -25.64 -4.80 -3.89
C VAL A 363 -26.96 -5.34 -4.46
N GLU A 364 -27.43 -4.73 -5.55
CA GLU A 364 -28.64 -5.09 -6.31
C GLU A 364 -28.83 -6.62 -6.43
N LYS A 365 -29.99 -7.09 -5.98
CA LYS A 365 -30.46 -8.45 -6.22
C LYS A 365 -30.66 -8.66 -7.73
N ASN A 366 -30.02 -9.71 -8.26
CA ASN A 366 -30.39 -10.50 -9.45
C ASN A 366 -29.43 -10.50 -10.66
N GLU A 367 -28.19 -10.03 -10.55
CA GLU A 367 -27.22 -10.32 -11.61
C GLU A 367 -26.70 -11.77 -11.53
N THR A 368 -26.90 -12.54 -12.60
CA THR A 368 -26.39 -13.92 -12.71
C THR A 368 -25.26 -14.03 -13.74
N ILE A 369 -24.38 -15.00 -13.54
CA ILE A 369 -23.34 -15.44 -14.48
C ILE A 369 -23.59 -16.90 -14.87
N THR A 370 -23.47 -17.21 -16.16
CA THR A 370 -23.57 -18.58 -16.66
C THR A 370 -22.18 -19.21 -16.69
N LEU A 371 -22.00 -20.34 -16.02
CA LEU A 371 -20.74 -21.06 -15.97
C LEU A 371 -20.89 -22.46 -16.56
N LYS A 372 -19.95 -22.85 -17.41
CA LYS A 372 -19.74 -24.22 -17.88
C LYS A 372 -18.60 -24.85 -17.11
N MET A 373 -18.88 -25.89 -16.34
CA MET A 373 -17.93 -26.57 -15.46
C MET A 373 -17.79 -28.04 -15.87
N TYR A 374 -16.59 -28.58 -15.83
CA TYR A 374 -16.36 -30.01 -16.10
C TYR A 374 -15.12 -30.52 -15.38
N ASP A 375 -15.12 -31.83 -15.10
CA ASP A 375 -13.95 -32.55 -14.65
C ASP A 375 -12.92 -32.58 -15.79
N ASN A 376 -11.69 -32.15 -15.52
CA ASN A 376 -10.64 -32.08 -16.54
C ASN A 376 -10.36 -33.45 -17.17
N ASP A 377 -10.49 -34.52 -16.39
CA ASP A 377 -10.30 -35.90 -16.84
C ASP A 377 -11.53 -36.45 -17.58
N ASN A 378 -12.70 -35.83 -17.41
CA ASN A 378 -13.92 -36.18 -18.12
C ASN A 378 -14.69 -34.94 -18.64
N PRO A 379 -14.18 -34.27 -19.71
CA PRO A 379 -14.78 -33.04 -20.22
C PRO A 379 -16.18 -33.22 -20.82
N SER A 380 -16.56 -34.47 -21.13
CA SER A 380 -17.84 -34.80 -21.74
C SER A 380 -19.02 -34.60 -20.80
N GLU A 381 -18.79 -34.68 -19.48
CA GLU A 381 -19.78 -34.45 -18.43
C GLU A 381 -19.74 -32.99 -17.94
N SER A 382 -20.01 -32.06 -18.86
CA SER A 382 -20.02 -30.64 -18.55
C SER A 382 -21.36 -30.18 -17.97
N LEU A 383 -21.31 -29.47 -16.85
CA LEU A 383 -22.44 -28.79 -16.23
C LEU A 383 -22.51 -27.34 -16.72
N LEU A 384 -23.66 -26.93 -17.24
CA LEU A 384 -23.97 -25.53 -17.52
C LEU A 384 -25.02 -25.05 -16.52
N ASP A 385 -24.70 -24.02 -15.72
CA ASP A 385 -25.61 -23.53 -14.68
C ASP A 385 -25.47 -22.01 -14.48
N LYS A 386 -26.47 -21.38 -13.84
CA LYS A 386 -26.50 -19.93 -13.56
C LYS A 386 -26.28 -19.68 -12.09
N PHE A 387 -25.29 -18.84 -11.78
CA PHE A 387 -24.92 -18.48 -10.43
C PHE A 387 -25.15 -17.00 -10.19
N ASN A 388 -25.50 -16.63 -8.96
CA ASN A 388 -25.47 -15.22 -8.56
C ASN A 388 -24.04 -14.70 -8.65
N LYS A 389 -23.81 -13.57 -9.32
CA LYS A 389 -22.46 -12.99 -9.48
C LYS A 389 -21.78 -12.70 -8.13
N ASN A 390 -22.53 -12.43 -7.08
CA ASN A 390 -22.00 -12.17 -5.73
C ASN A 390 -21.75 -13.44 -4.92
N MET A 391 -21.96 -14.63 -5.50
CA MET A 391 -21.61 -15.90 -4.84
C MET A 391 -20.10 -16.00 -4.64
N SER A 392 -19.65 -16.47 -3.48
CA SER A 392 -18.23 -16.71 -3.21
C SER A 392 -17.70 -17.97 -3.89
N LEU A 393 -16.40 -18.02 -4.14
CA LEU A 393 -15.72 -19.21 -4.67
C LEU A 393 -15.86 -20.41 -3.73
N ALA A 394 -15.79 -20.20 -2.41
CA ALA A 394 -16.04 -21.26 -1.43
C ALA A 394 -17.44 -21.87 -1.56
N LYS A 395 -18.45 -21.05 -1.86
CA LYS A 395 -19.80 -21.57 -2.11
C LYS A 395 -19.88 -22.30 -3.45
N LEU A 396 -19.13 -21.85 -4.47
CA LEU A 396 -19.03 -22.56 -5.75
C LEU A 396 -18.36 -23.92 -5.58
N SER A 397 -17.25 -24.02 -4.84
CA SER A 397 -16.57 -25.31 -4.58
C SER A 397 -17.50 -26.28 -3.87
N HIS A 398 -18.25 -25.84 -2.85
CA HIS A 398 -19.25 -26.69 -2.18
C HIS A 398 -20.33 -27.21 -3.13
N ILE A 399 -20.80 -26.39 -4.07
CA ILE A 399 -21.76 -26.83 -5.09
C ILE A 399 -21.15 -27.89 -6.01
N ILE A 400 -19.91 -27.69 -6.45
CA ILE A 400 -19.17 -28.64 -7.28
C ILE A 400 -18.96 -29.95 -6.51
N CYS A 401 -18.49 -29.90 -5.27
CA CYS A 401 -18.32 -31.08 -4.41
C CYS A 401 -19.63 -31.87 -4.26
N HIS A 402 -20.74 -31.18 -3.98
CA HIS A 402 -22.04 -31.83 -3.83
C HIS A 402 -22.53 -32.46 -5.14
N LYS A 403 -22.37 -31.77 -6.28
CA LYS A 403 -22.79 -32.26 -7.60
C LYS A 403 -21.97 -33.47 -8.05
N TYR A 404 -20.66 -33.43 -7.87
CA TYR A 404 -19.74 -34.50 -8.29
C TYR A 404 -19.47 -35.55 -7.19
N LYS A 405 -20.22 -35.49 -6.07
CA LYS A 405 -20.16 -36.43 -4.93
C LYS A 405 -18.77 -36.54 -4.27
N LEU A 406 -18.05 -35.43 -4.18
CA LEU A 406 -16.68 -35.32 -3.63
C LEU A 406 -16.68 -34.96 -2.13
N MET A 407 -17.53 -35.61 -1.32
CA MET A 407 -17.80 -35.21 0.07
C MET A 407 -16.59 -35.28 1.03
N GLY A 408 -15.46 -35.89 0.62
CA GLY A 408 -14.23 -36.02 1.42
C GLY A 408 -13.25 -34.85 1.30
N ASP A 409 -13.39 -33.97 0.29
CA ASP A 409 -12.36 -32.98 -0.10
C ASP A 409 -12.77 -31.52 0.21
N LEU A 410 -13.69 -31.31 1.15
CA LEU A 410 -14.32 -30.00 1.39
C LEU A 410 -13.38 -28.92 1.95
N TYR A 411 -12.19 -29.29 2.42
CA TYR A 411 -11.34 -28.41 3.23
C TYR A 411 -9.92 -28.21 2.69
N ASP A 412 -9.58 -28.83 1.55
CA ASP A 412 -8.28 -28.67 0.89
C ASP A 412 -8.50 -28.52 -0.63
N TYR A 413 -8.55 -27.26 -1.06
CA TYR A 413 -8.73 -26.91 -2.47
C TYR A 413 -8.14 -25.54 -2.80
N SER A 414 -7.78 -25.36 -4.07
CA SER A 414 -7.37 -24.08 -4.61
C SER A 414 -8.05 -23.77 -5.94
N PHE A 415 -8.46 -22.51 -6.09
CA PHE A 415 -8.86 -21.97 -7.38
C PHE A 415 -7.66 -21.28 -8.02
N TYR A 416 -7.39 -21.50 -9.29
CA TYR A 416 -6.32 -20.78 -9.99
C TYR A 416 -6.64 -20.46 -11.45
N THR A 417 -5.96 -19.46 -12.00
CA THR A 417 -5.87 -19.24 -13.44
C THR A 417 -4.55 -19.76 -13.98
N LEU A 418 -4.46 -19.99 -15.29
CA LEU A 418 -3.17 -20.32 -15.91
C LEU A 418 -2.51 -19.05 -16.47
N PRO A 419 -1.19 -18.87 -16.30
CA PRO A 419 -0.28 -19.74 -15.55
C PRO A 419 -0.54 -19.68 -14.03
N LYS A 420 -0.35 -20.81 -13.33
CA LYS A 420 -0.57 -20.93 -11.88
C LYS A 420 0.56 -20.21 -11.14
N THR A 421 0.23 -19.18 -10.38
CA THR A 421 1.16 -18.35 -9.60
C THR A 421 0.57 -18.04 -8.22
N VAL A 422 1.40 -17.61 -7.28
CA VAL A 422 0.94 -17.20 -5.93
C VAL A 422 -0.11 -16.08 -5.93
N PHE A 423 -0.16 -15.27 -6.99
CA PHE A 423 -1.13 -14.18 -7.16
C PHE A 423 -2.39 -14.58 -7.91
N SER A 424 -2.35 -15.70 -8.62
CA SER A 424 -3.48 -16.23 -9.38
C SER A 424 -4.13 -17.43 -8.71
N GLU A 425 -3.62 -17.86 -7.55
CA GLU A 425 -4.13 -18.94 -6.74
C GLU A 425 -4.89 -18.42 -5.51
N TYR A 426 -6.07 -18.98 -5.28
CA TYR A 426 -6.94 -18.72 -4.14
C TYR A 426 -7.15 -20.03 -3.39
N ARG A 427 -6.41 -20.21 -2.30
CA ARG A 427 -6.36 -21.48 -1.55
C ARG A 427 -7.21 -21.44 -0.28
N CYS A 428 -7.75 -22.61 0.10
CA CYS A 428 -8.36 -22.88 1.40
C CYS A 428 -7.54 -23.98 2.07
N ASP A 429 -6.71 -23.65 3.08
CA ASP A 429 -5.95 -24.63 3.87
C ASP A 429 -6.48 -24.70 5.31
N TYR A 430 -6.49 -25.90 5.90
CA TYR A 430 -6.97 -26.16 7.26
C TYR A 430 -6.02 -25.62 8.35
N GLU A 431 -4.72 -25.47 8.05
CA GLU A 431 -3.69 -25.08 9.02
C GLU A 431 -3.26 -23.61 8.91
N ASN A 432 -3.49 -22.97 7.76
CA ASN A 432 -3.21 -21.56 7.53
C ASN A 432 -4.51 -20.90 7.08
N VAL A 433 -5.12 -20.09 7.95
CA VAL A 433 -6.40 -19.44 7.67
C VAL A 433 -6.22 -18.31 6.66
N ASN A 434 -5.96 -18.67 5.40
CA ASN A 434 -5.91 -17.77 4.27
C ASN A 434 -7.36 -17.62 3.73
N TYR A 435 -8.08 -16.60 4.20
CA TYR A 435 -9.51 -16.37 3.92
C TYR A 435 -9.84 -15.96 2.46
N ASN A 436 -8.95 -16.15 1.50
CA ASN A 436 -9.11 -15.61 0.14
C ASN A 436 -10.29 -16.23 -0.63
N THR A 437 -10.56 -17.53 -0.47
CA THR A 437 -11.65 -18.23 -1.18
C THR A 437 -13.06 -17.90 -0.66
N VAL A 438 -13.17 -17.55 0.63
CA VAL A 438 -14.46 -17.26 1.28
C VAL A 438 -14.99 -15.89 0.87
N ASN A 439 -14.09 -14.95 0.58
CA ASN A 439 -14.43 -13.53 0.38
C ASN A 439 -14.44 -13.07 -1.08
N ILE A 440 -13.84 -13.85 -2.00
CA ILE A 440 -13.83 -13.55 -3.44
C ILE A 440 -15.09 -14.07 -4.11
N THR A 441 -15.75 -13.19 -4.87
CA THR A 441 -16.98 -13.53 -5.58
C THR A 441 -16.75 -13.89 -7.04
N LEU A 442 -17.74 -14.53 -7.66
CA LEU A 442 -17.72 -14.80 -9.11
C LEU A 442 -17.59 -13.50 -9.92
N LYS A 443 -18.18 -12.40 -9.46
CA LYS A 443 -18.05 -11.09 -10.09
C LYS A 443 -16.59 -10.64 -10.12
N ASP A 444 -15.90 -10.78 -9.00
CA ASP A 444 -14.53 -10.31 -8.84
C ASP A 444 -13.59 -11.05 -9.81
N ILE A 445 -13.68 -12.39 -9.87
CA ILE A 445 -12.85 -13.20 -10.80
C ILE A 445 -13.29 -13.02 -12.26
N PHE A 446 -14.58 -13.20 -12.56
CA PHE A 446 -15.05 -13.26 -13.94
C PHE A 446 -15.24 -11.88 -14.59
N SER A 447 -14.91 -10.81 -13.88
CA SER A 447 -14.65 -9.49 -14.48
C SER A 447 -13.30 -9.44 -15.19
N ARG A 448 -12.34 -10.27 -14.76
CA ARG A 448 -10.94 -10.28 -15.22
C ARG A 448 -10.60 -11.51 -16.07
N PHE A 449 -11.22 -12.65 -15.77
CA PHE A 449 -10.90 -13.93 -16.38
C PHE A 449 -12.14 -14.60 -16.96
N ASN A 450 -12.00 -15.31 -18.07
CA ASN A 450 -13.10 -16.12 -18.64
C ASN A 450 -13.01 -17.60 -18.25
N LYS A 451 -11.91 -18.01 -17.62
CA LYS A 451 -11.61 -19.40 -17.29
C LYS A 451 -10.90 -19.47 -15.95
N LEU A 452 -11.31 -20.42 -15.13
CA LEU A 452 -10.78 -20.72 -13.81
C LEU A 452 -10.62 -22.23 -13.65
N TYR A 453 -9.67 -22.65 -12.85
CA TYR A 453 -9.43 -24.04 -12.49
C TYR A 453 -9.67 -24.20 -10.99
N LEU A 454 -10.26 -25.32 -10.59
CA LEU A 454 -10.44 -25.70 -9.19
C LEU A 454 -9.74 -27.04 -8.98
N GLU A 455 -8.72 -27.06 -8.15
CA GLU A 455 -7.96 -28.25 -7.80
C GLU A 455 -8.22 -28.61 -6.34
N PHE A 456 -8.51 -29.89 -6.09
CA PHE A 456 -8.64 -30.45 -4.75
C PHE A 456 -7.33 -31.13 -4.33
N GLY A 457 -7.09 -31.29 -3.03
CA GLY A 457 -5.87 -31.92 -2.48
C GLY A 457 -5.56 -33.33 -2.99
N ASN A 458 -6.51 -34.00 -3.64
CA ASN A 458 -6.31 -35.28 -4.34
C ASN A 458 -5.88 -35.11 -5.82
N ASN A 459 -5.41 -33.92 -6.21
CA ASN A 459 -5.05 -33.52 -7.58
C ASN A 459 -6.20 -33.58 -8.60
N LYS A 460 -7.45 -33.61 -8.13
CA LYS A 460 -8.61 -33.58 -9.03
C LYS A 460 -8.88 -32.15 -9.49
N VAL A 461 -8.87 -31.92 -10.81
CA VAL A 461 -9.01 -30.58 -11.40
C VAL A 461 -10.33 -30.43 -12.14
N PHE A 462 -11.07 -29.36 -11.82
CA PHE A 462 -12.25 -28.91 -12.53
C PHE A 462 -11.94 -27.65 -13.33
N VAL A 463 -12.46 -27.60 -14.55
CA VAL A 463 -12.36 -26.41 -15.40
C VAL A 463 -13.70 -25.68 -15.37
N ILE A 464 -13.66 -24.37 -15.13
CA ILE A 464 -14.82 -23.49 -14.98
C ILE A 464 -14.70 -22.37 -16.01
N ASN A 465 -15.57 -22.36 -17.01
CA ASN A 465 -15.61 -21.34 -18.06
C ASN A 465 -16.82 -20.44 -17.90
N LYS A 466 -16.63 -19.13 -18.06
CA LYS A 466 -17.71 -18.18 -18.28
C LYS A 466 -18.24 -18.33 -19.70
N VAL A 467 -19.58 -18.39 -19.81
CA VAL A 467 -20.30 -18.48 -21.09
C VAL A 467 -20.91 -17.14 -21.45
#